data_AF-A0A6G4R8K2-F1
#
_entry.id   AF-A0A6G4R8K2-F1
#
_cell.length_a   1.000
_cell.length_b   1.000
_cell.length_c   1.000
_cell.angle_alpha   90.00
_cell.angle_beta   90.00
_cell.angle_gamma   90.00
#
_symmetry.space_group_name_H-M   'P 1'
#
loop_
_entity.id
_entity.type
_entity.pdbx_description
1 polymer ?
#
loop_
_entity_poly.entity_id
_entity_poly.type
_entity_poly.pdbx_seq_one_letter_code
_entity_poly.pdbx_strand_id
1 'polypeptide(L)'
;MVPTPDEPPGDDLDSNSDASSATQSGSPFPRHVSRASDRFGSLLPFVIVPFVLSLFPLEQFMRTLEPRRGVSINLELQFPSPILDLWSFIDAPEPVTSMTVGEPTSPGTPGSDPFATGTGPGSSSEFTIDTPFESVVMPAQSFGLEIFGWIALLIAIYGVIGAAITAGYLGGIDRRLRGERAAPLTCIAQFAPRMLLYYAVFFGAMLLALPILLIAPSLLLLAIPLLILIGYLFYAVPFLLIVDDAGVLESFRRSYSFALSGGPYLSFALWHVVVTGICSLVLSVLASGGGVGVLIALIVVVPLSLILTGATVSFCQELVDDDSSEPDTGTRDAQSWQ
;
A
#
# COMPACT_ATOMS: atom_id res chain seq x y z
N MET A 1 -66.79 -1.35 -49.75
CA MET A 1 -66.65 -0.02 -49.14
C MET A 1 -65.23 0.10 -48.65
N VAL A 2 -64.57 1.17 -49.06
CA VAL A 2 -63.13 1.44 -48.99
C VAL A 2 -62.73 1.79 -47.54
N PRO A 3 -61.62 1.27 -46.99
CA PRO A 3 -61.01 1.81 -45.77
C PRO A 3 -60.18 3.05 -46.09
N THR A 4 -60.42 4.12 -45.35
CA THR A 4 -59.62 5.37 -45.38
C THR A 4 -58.33 5.17 -44.56
N PRO A 5 -57.16 5.64 -45.02
CA PRO A 5 -55.92 5.64 -44.24
C PRO A 5 -55.61 7.02 -43.62
N ASP A 6 -54.70 6.97 -42.64
CA ASP A 6 -53.82 8.02 -42.10
C ASP A 6 -54.37 8.99 -41.04
N GLU A 7 -54.06 8.68 -39.77
CA GLU A 7 -53.77 9.69 -38.74
C GLU A 7 -52.47 9.29 -38.02
N PRO A 8 -51.45 10.18 -37.93
CA PRO A 8 -50.13 9.84 -37.40
C PRO A 8 -50.14 9.78 -35.87
N PRO A 9 -49.28 8.94 -35.24
CA PRO A 9 -49.04 9.01 -33.81
C PRO A 9 -48.36 10.34 -33.48
N GLY A 10 -48.97 11.11 -32.58
CA GLY A 10 -48.39 12.34 -32.05
C GLY A 10 -47.10 12.02 -31.28
N ASP A 11 -46.05 12.73 -31.67
CA ASP A 11 -44.72 12.75 -31.07
C ASP A 11 -44.76 13.08 -29.56
N ASP A 12 -44.18 12.18 -28.77
CA ASP A 12 -43.08 12.43 -27.84
C ASP A 12 -42.99 13.81 -27.18
N LEU A 13 -43.44 13.87 -25.92
CA LEU A 13 -42.87 14.77 -24.91
C LEU A 13 -42.55 13.97 -23.65
N ASP A 14 -41.70 12.96 -23.79
CA ASP A 14 -40.91 12.42 -22.67
C ASP A 14 -39.74 13.37 -22.37
N SER A 15 -40.05 14.58 -21.89
CA SER A 15 -39.05 15.58 -21.48
C SER A 15 -38.65 15.44 -20.01
N ASN A 16 -38.49 14.20 -19.51
CA ASN A 16 -38.12 13.94 -18.11
C ASN A 16 -36.98 12.93 -17.92
N SER A 17 -36.31 12.50 -18.98
CA SER A 17 -35.13 11.63 -18.90
C SER A 17 -33.80 12.40 -18.73
N ASP A 18 -33.75 13.70 -19.02
CA ASP A 18 -32.51 14.48 -19.01
C ASP A 18 -32.13 15.11 -17.65
N ALA A 19 -32.99 15.04 -16.64
CA ALA A 19 -32.67 15.55 -15.29
C ALA A 19 -31.98 14.52 -14.39
N SER A 20 -31.92 13.25 -14.80
CA SER A 20 -31.37 12.15 -13.99
C SER A 20 -29.89 11.86 -14.27
N SER A 21 -29.37 12.28 -15.42
CA SER A 21 -27.99 12.03 -15.88
C SER A 21 -26.99 13.10 -15.44
N ALA A 22 -27.45 14.28 -15.01
CA ALA A 22 -26.58 15.40 -14.60
C ALA A 22 -26.00 15.25 -13.18
N THR A 23 -26.44 14.28 -12.39
CA THR A 23 -25.96 14.04 -11.01
C THR A 23 -24.91 12.92 -10.92
N GLN A 24 -24.54 12.32 -12.05
CA GLN A 24 -23.67 11.15 -12.12
C GLN A 24 -22.19 11.46 -12.39
N SER A 25 -21.77 12.73 -12.26
CA SER A 25 -20.37 13.16 -12.36
C SER A 25 -19.65 13.26 -10.99
N GLY A 26 -20.14 12.52 -9.99
CA GLY A 26 -19.43 12.38 -8.73
C GLY A 26 -18.12 11.62 -8.93
N SER A 27 -17.06 12.01 -8.21
CA SER A 27 -15.81 11.22 -8.21
C SER A 27 -16.10 9.77 -7.74
N PRO A 28 -15.39 8.76 -8.26
CA PRO A 28 -15.66 7.36 -7.93
C PRO A 28 -15.43 7.08 -6.42
N PHE A 29 -14.47 7.78 -5.82
CA PHE A 29 -14.00 7.52 -4.46
C PHE A 29 -15.08 7.66 -3.37
N PRO A 30 -15.79 8.80 -3.22
CA PRO A 30 -16.83 8.94 -2.19
C PRO A 30 -17.93 7.87 -2.26
N ARG A 31 -18.31 7.45 -3.47
CA ARG A 31 -19.32 6.40 -3.70
C ARG A 31 -18.85 5.04 -3.17
N HIS A 32 -17.58 4.69 -3.38
CA HIS A 32 -17.04 3.43 -2.85
C HIS A 32 -16.82 3.48 -1.34
N VAL A 33 -16.44 4.65 -0.81
CA VAL A 33 -16.35 4.88 0.64
C VAL A 33 -17.72 4.78 1.31
N SER A 34 -18.76 5.39 0.74
CA SER A 34 -20.12 5.28 1.29
C SER A 34 -20.60 3.83 1.25
N ARG A 35 -20.37 3.10 0.15
CA ARG A 35 -20.72 1.69 0.04
C ARG A 35 -19.99 0.82 1.08
N ALA A 36 -18.71 1.07 1.32
CA ALA A 36 -17.95 0.37 2.35
C ALA A 36 -18.45 0.71 3.77
N SER A 37 -18.78 1.99 4.02
CA SER A 37 -19.34 2.47 5.28
C SER A 37 -20.73 1.89 5.56
N ASP A 38 -21.62 1.85 4.59
CA ASP A 38 -22.97 1.29 4.72
C ASP A 38 -22.92 -0.21 5.06
N ARG A 39 -21.88 -0.91 4.56
CA ARG A 39 -21.63 -2.32 4.86
C ARG A 39 -20.68 -2.54 6.03
N PHE A 40 -20.26 -1.50 6.75
CA PHE A 40 -19.24 -1.60 7.80
C PHE A 40 -19.59 -2.63 8.87
N GLY A 41 -20.86 -2.72 9.28
CA GLY A 41 -21.32 -3.73 10.23
C GLY A 41 -21.05 -5.17 9.79
N SER A 42 -21.08 -5.44 8.47
CA SER A 42 -20.74 -6.76 7.92
C SER A 42 -19.24 -7.03 7.82
N LEU A 43 -18.43 -5.95 7.81
CA LEU A 43 -16.97 -5.99 7.71
C LEU A 43 -16.28 -6.01 9.09
N LEU A 44 -17.01 -5.74 10.18
CA LEU A 44 -16.51 -5.72 11.56
C LEU A 44 -15.59 -6.89 11.94
N PRO A 45 -15.83 -8.16 11.54
CA PRO A 45 -14.92 -9.25 11.88
C PRO A 45 -13.49 -9.05 11.36
N PHE A 46 -13.30 -8.25 10.31
CA PHE A 46 -11.99 -8.00 9.70
C PHE A 46 -11.21 -6.86 10.34
N VAL A 47 -11.84 -6.05 11.20
CA VAL A 47 -11.19 -5.01 12.05
C VAL A 47 -10.03 -5.58 12.86
N ILE A 48 -10.11 -6.86 13.23
CA ILE A 48 -9.06 -7.53 14.01
C ILE A 48 -7.72 -7.56 13.27
N VAL A 49 -7.72 -7.61 11.93
CA VAL A 49 -6.48 -7.70 11.14
C VAL A 49 -5.65 -6.41 11.27
N PRO A 50 -6.14 -5.22 10.86
CA PRO A 50 -5.38 -3.98 11.01
C PRO A 50 -5.10 -3.65 12.48
N PHE A 51 -5.97 -4.05 13.43
CA PHE A 51 -5.71 -3.89 14.86
C PHE A 51 -4.49 -4.71 15.32
N VAL A 52 -4.46 -6.01 15.01
CA VAL A 52 -3.34 -6.89 15.40
C VAL A 52 -2.05 -6.47 14.71
N LEU A 53 -2.12 -6.12 13.42
CA LEU A 53 -0.94 -5.66 12.68
C LEU A 53 -0.37 -4.35 13.23
N SER A 54 -1.24 -3.42 13.66
CA SER A 54 -0.79 -2.18 14.32
C SER A 54 -0.07 -2.45 15.65
N LEU A 55 -0.42 -3.53 16.36
CA LEU A 55 0.20 -3.91 17.62
C LEU A 55 1.48 -4.75 17.46
N PHE A 56 1.71 -5.34 16.28
CA PHE A 56 2.83 -6.27 16.07
C PHE A 56 4.21 -5.60 16.27
N PRO A 57 4.43 -4.32 15.89
CA PRO A 57 5.64 -3.57 16.23
C PRO A 57 5.66 -3.16 17.72
N LEU A 58 5.73 -4.13 18.63
CA LEU A 58 5.64 -3.91 20.08
C LEU A 58 6.70 -2.93 20.60
N GLU A 59 7.90 -2.93 20.04
CA GLU A 59 8.96 -1.99 20.42
C GLU A 59 8.59 -0.55 20.06
N GLN A 60 8.02 -0.33 18.88
CA GLN A 60 7.56 0.99 18.45
C GLN A 60 6.40 1.46 19.31
N PHE A 61 5.46 0.57 19.62
CA PHE A 61 4.34 0.86 20.51
C PHE A 61 4.80 1.25 21.92
N MET A 62 5.65 0.42 22.55
CA MET A 62 6.17 0.69 23.90
C MET A 62 6.93 2.01 23.97
N ARG A 63 7.60 2.37 22.87
CA ARG A 63 8.34 3.61 22.78
C ARG A 63 7.48 4.85 22.63
N THR A 64 6.35 4.74 21.93
CA THR A 64 5.37 5.83 21.87
C THR A 64 4.63 6.06 23.19
N LEU A 65 4.67 5.09 24.12
CA LEU A 65 4.14 5.26 25.48
C LEU A 65 5.07 6.11 26.38
N GLU A 66 6.34 6.30 26.01
CA GLU A 66 7.26 7.15 26.77
C GLU A 66 6.82 8.62 26.68
N PRO A 67 6.78 9.36 27.80
CA PRO A 67 6.33 10.76 27.81
C PRO A 67 7.21 11.64 26.92
N ARG A 68 6.68 12.07 25.77
CA ARG A 68 7.37 12.98 24.84
C ARG A 68 6.99 14.44 25.10
N ARG A 69 7.96 15.34 24.87
CA ARG A 69 7.74 16.79 24.73
C ARG A 69 8.03 17.18 23.28
N GLY A 70 7.00 17.29 22.45
CA GLY A 70 7.11 17.77 21.07
C GLY A 70 5.98 17.26 20.17
N VAL A 71 5.58 18.07 19.19
CA VAL A 71 4.58 17.71 18.16
C VAL A 71 5.33 17.25 16.91
N SER A 72 5.08 16.02 16.45
CA SER A 72 5.57 15.52 15.16
C SER A 72 4.43 15.59 14.14
N ILE A 73 4.70 16.21 12.99
CA ILE A 73 3.77 16.27 11.86
C ILE A 73 4.43 15.50 10.72
N ASN A 74 3.86 14.35 10.35
CA ASN A 74 4.27 13.61 9.15
C ASN A 74 3.17 13.67 8.08
N LEU A 75 3.56 13.57 6.82
CA LEU A 75 2.64 13.47 5.69
C LEU A 75 3.03 12.26 4.85
N GLU A 76 2.28 11.16 5.00
CA GLU A 76 2.44 9.97 4.18
C GLU A 76 1.44 9.97 3.02
N LEU A 77 1.99 10.00 1.80
CA LEU A 77 1.21 9.90 0.57
C LEU A 77 1.26 8.44 0.09
N GLN A 78 0.23 7.67 0.45
CA GLN A 78 0.19 6.24 0.16
C GLN A 78 -0.87 5.91 -0.92
N PHE A 79 -0.42 5.18 -1.95
CA PHE A 79 -1.33 4.51 -2.89
C PHE A 79 -2.15 3.42 -2.18
N PRO A 80 -3.29 3.01 -2.75
CA PRO A 80 -4.10 1.95 -2.15
C PRO A 80 -3.29 0.68 -1.94
N SER A 81 -3.19 0.25 -0.69
CA SER A 81 -2.47 -0.94 -0.27
C SER A 81 -3.44 -1.97 0.34
N PRO A 82 -3.15 -3.28 0.20
CA PRO A 82 -4.04 -4.32 0.71
C PRO A 82 -4.09 -4.37 2.24
N ILE A 83 -3.07 -3.85 2.92
CA ILE A 83 -2.96 -3.81 4.37
C ILE A 83 -2.60 -2.37 4.77
N LEU A 84 -3.49 -1.76 5.54
CA LEU A 84 -3.34 -0.45 6.12
C LEU A 84 -3.37 -0.61 7.65
N ASP A 85 -2.25 -0.34 8.29
CA ASP A 85 -2.10 -0.35 9.75
C ASP A 85 -1.77 1.05 10.28
N LEU A 86 -1.64 1.20 11.60
CA LEU A 86 -1.31 2.49 12.23
C LEU A 86 -0.03 3.11 11.65
N TRP A 87 0.99 2.28 11.41
CA TRP A 87 2.32 2.68 10.94
C TRP A 87 2.35 3.02 9.45
N SER A 88 1.26 2.77 8.73
CA SER A 88 1.04 3.26 7.37
C SER A 88 0.57 4.72 7.32
N PHE A 89 0.41 5.37 8.48
CA PHE A 89 -0.02 6.76 8.60
C PHE A 89 0.86 7.60 9.52
N ILE A 90 1.72 6.96 10.33
CA ILE A 90 2.57 7.63 11.30
C ILE A 90 4.00 7.07 11.23
N ASP A 91 4.99 7.95 11.34
CA ASP A 91 6.37 7.54 11.54
C ASP A 91 6.56 7.00 12.97
N ALA A 92 7.22 5.84 13.07
CA ALA A 92 7.72 5.38 14.35
C ALA A 92 8.80 6.34 14.89
N PRO A 93 8.84 6.62 16.21
CA PRO A 93 9.87 7.48 16.78
C PRO A 93 11.28 6.99 16.43
N GLU A 94 12.16 7.87 15.95
CA GLU A 94 13.57 7.50 15.72
C GLU A 94 14.30 7.16 17.01
N PRO A 95 15.11 6.09 17.05
CA PRO A 95 15.99 5.72 18.18
C PRO A 95 16.77 6.91 18.70
N VAL A 96 16.72 7.14 20.02
CA VAL A 96 17.61 8.11 20.65
C VAL A 96 19.00 7.52 20.55
N THR A 97 19.79 7.99 19.58
CA THR A 97 21.21 7.72 19.54
C THR A 97 21.80 8.25 20.84
N SER A 98 22.23 7.37 21.73
CA SER A 98 23.07 7.76 22.85
C SER A 98 24.37 8.27 22.25
N MET A 99 24.44 9.57 21.96
CA MET A 99 25.71 10.26 21.86
C MET A 99 26.35 10.14 23.24
N THR A 100 27.16 9.10 23.43
CA THR A 100 28.29 9.20 24.33
C THR A 100 29.19 10.26 23.70
N VAL A 101 28.89 11.53 23.97
CA VAL A 101 29.89 12.59 23.87
C VAL A 101 30.99 12.10 24.78
N GLY A 102 32.07 11.61 24.17
CA GLY A 102 33.30 11.31 24.87
C GLY A 102 33.68 12.57 25.62
N GLU A 103 33.35 12.60 26.89
CA GLU A 103 33.91 13.50 27.87
C GLU A 103 35.42 13.28 27.78
N PRO A 104 36.23 14.26 27.33
CA PRO A 104 37.66 14.12 27.46
C PRO A 104 37.96 14.35 28.95
N THR A 105 37.79 13.32 29.76
CA THR A 105 38.52 13.21 31.02
C THR A 105 39.98 13.10 30.62
N SER A 106 40.66 14.25 30.58
CA SER A 106 42.10 14.33 30.50
C SER A 106 42.64 14.48 31.92
N PRO A 107 43.20 13.43 32.54
CA PRO A 107 44.05 13.59 33.70
C PRO A 107 45.42 14.05 33.18
N GLY A 108 45.88 15.20 33.66
CA GLY A 108 47.01 15.91 33.09
C GLY A 108 48.31 15.09 32.98
N THR A 109 49.10 15.41 31.96
CA THR A 109 50.57 15.30 32.00
C THR A 109 51.15 16.38 31.06
N PRO A 110 52.07 17.24 31.52
CA PRO A 110 52.70 18.27 30.70
C PRO A 110 53.99 17.75 30.05
N GLY A 111 54.12 17.89 28.73
CA GLY A 111 55.43 17.81 28.03
C GLY A 111 55.42 17.15 26.66
N SER A 112 56.09 17.81 25.68
CA SER A 112 56.57 17.34 24.36
C SER A 112 55.52 16.96 23.30
N ASP A 113 55.58 17.30 22.01
CA ASP A 113 56.44 18.13 21.16
C ASP A 113 55.63 18.51 19.89
N PRO A 114 55.79 19.69 19.26
CA PRO A 114 54.93 20.15 18.16
C PRO A 114 55.36 19.73 16.75
N PHE A 115 56.24 18.73 16.59
CA PHE A 115 56.71 18.27 15.27
C PHE A 115 56.81 16.75 15.17
N ALA A 116 55.68 16.09 14.93
CA ALA A 116 55.66 14.71 14.42
C ALA A 116 54.91 14.69 13.08
N THR A 117 55.67 14.86 12.01
CA THR A 117 55.26 14.69 10.61
C THR A 117 55.37 13.21 10.26
N GLY A 118 54.27 12.56 9.89
CA GLY A 118 54.23 11.16 9.45
C GLY A 118 53.27 10.98 8.27
N THR A 119 53.82 10.98 7.07
CA THR A 119 53.18 10.66 5.78
C THR A 119 52.87 9.16 5.65
N GLY A 120 51.67 8.81 5.20
CA GLY A 120 51.28 7.47 4.72
C GLY A 120 49.98 7.51 3.90
N PRO A 121 49.92 6.98 2.67
CA PRO A 121 48.76 7.08 1.79
C PRO A 121 47.82 5.88 1.98
N GLY A 122 46.55 6.15 2.26
CA GLY A 122 45.53 5.12 2.44
C GLY A 122 44.14 5.74 2.53
N SER A 123 43.64 6.23 1.41
CA SER A 123 42.24 6.63 1.27
C SER A 123 41.35 5.38 1.24
N SER A 124 41.11 4.77 2.40
CA SER A 124 39.89 4.01 2.61
C SER A 124 38.79 5.01 2.93
N SER A 125 37.88 5.23 1.98
CA SER A 125 36.64 5.94 2.22
C SER A 125 35.86 5.18 3.29
N GLU A 126 36.10 5.55 4.54
CA GLU A 126 35.42 5.06 5.73
C GLU A 126 34.00 5.64 5.70
N PHE A 127 33.08 4.86 5.12
CA PHE A 127 31.67 5.18 5.08
C PHE A 127 31.01 4.65 6.34
N THR A 128 31.02 5.49 7.37
CA THR A 128 30.33 5.26 8.64
C THR A 128 28.83 5.49 8.44
N ILE A 129 28.05 4.42 8.38
CA ILE A 129 26.61 4.49 8.66
C ILE A 129 26.45 4.15 10.14
N ASP A 130 26.15 5.17 10.94
CA ASP A 130 25.79 5.00 12.34
C ASP A 130 24.35 4.48 12.42
N THR A 131 24.21 3.20 12.75
CA THR A 131 22.94 2.64 13.23
C THR A 131 22.91 2.63 14.76
N PRO A 132 21.74 2.87 15.38
CA PRO A 132 21.53 3.09 16.82
C PRO A 132 21.76 1.87 17.73
N PHE A 133 22.15 0.73 17.17
CA PHE A 133 22.58 -0.45 17.90
C PHE A 133 24.01 -0.69 17.43
N GLU A 134 24.97 -0.57 18.34
CA GLU A 134 26.35 -1.09 18.27
C GLU A 134 26.90 -1.26 16.84
N SER A 135 27.80 -0.37 16.41
CA SER A 135 28.48 -0.45 15.11
C SER A 135 29.34 -1.72 15.04
N VAL A 136 28.70 -2.87 14.81
CA VAL A 136 29.38 -4.11 14.48
C VAL A 136 29.82 -3.95 13.04
N VAL A 137 31.07 -3.52 12.86
CA VAL A 137 31.77 -3.55 11.58
C VAL A 137 31.95 -5.01 11.22
N MET A 138 30.93 -5.62 10.62
CA MET A 138 31.04 -6.97 10.08
C MET A 138 31.79 -6.88 8.76
N PRO A 139 33.01 -7.47 8.65
CA PRO A 139 33.74 -7.44 7.40
C PRO A 139 32.87 -8.08 6.32
N ALA A 140 32.84 -7.51 5.10
CA ALA A 140 31.99 -8.03 4.00
C ALA A 140 32.22 -9.53 3.71
N GLN A 141 33.32 -10.09 4.19
CA GLN A 141 33.69 -11.51 4.15
C GLN A 141 32.88 -12.41 5.10
N SER A 142 32.16 -11.85 6.09
CA SER A 142 31.29 -12.59 7.02
C SER A 142 29.85 -12.77 6.51
N PHE A 143 29.49 -12.15 5.38
CA PHE A 143 28.26 -12.47 4.65
C PHE A 143 28.44 -13.82 3.94
N GLY A 144 28.50 -14.88 4.74
CA GLY A 144 28.52 -16.25 4.24
C GLY A 144 27.21 -16.59 3.53
N LEU A 145 27.26 -17.61 2.67
CA LEU A 145 26.09 -18.20 2.01
C LEU A 145 24.99 -18.58 3.04
N GLU A 146 25.39 -18.87 4.27
CA GLU A 146 24.50 -19.10 5.42
C GLU A 146 23.60 -17.90 5.75
N ILE A 147 24.13 -16.68 5.83
CA ILE A 147 23.34 -15.48 6.13
C ILE A 147 22.31 -15.22 5.02
N PHE A 148 22.72 -15.36 3.76
CA PHE A 148 21.78 -15.28 2.64
C PHE A 148 20.71 -16.36 2.71
N GLY A 149 21.05 -17.58 3.15
CA GLY A 149 20.09 -18.64 3.41
C GLY A 149 19.06 -18.27 4.48
N TRP A 150 19.51 -17.71 5.60
CA TRP A 150 18.61 -17.24 6.67
C TRP A 150 17.74 -16.07 6.22
N ILE A 151 18.30 -15.09 5.49
CA ILE A 151 17.53 -13.96 4.94
C ILE A 151 16.47 -14.48 3.97
N ALA A 152 16.84 -15.37 3.05
CA ALA A 152 15.90 -15.95 2.10
C ALA A 152 14.80 -16.75 2.81
N LEU A 153 15.14 -17.50 3.86
CA LEU A 153 14.18 -18.23 4.68
C LEU A 153 13.22 -17.28 5.40
N LEU A 154 13.72 -16.20 6.00
CA LEU A 154 12.90 -15.20 6.68
C LEU A 154 11.96 -14.48 5.70
N ILE A 155 12.46 -14.10 4.52
CA ILE A 155 11.64 -13.51 3.45
C ILE A 155 10.56 -14.50 3.00
N ALA A 156 10.89 -15.78 2.86
CA ALA A 156 9.91 -16.80 2.49
C ALA A 156 8.83 -16.98 3.56
N ILE A 157 9.22 -17.08 4.84
CA ILE A 157 8.28 -17.18 5.96
C ILE A 157 7.37 -15.95 6.01
N TYR A 158 7.96 -14.75 5.92
CA TYR A 158 7.24 -13.50 5.88
C TYR A 158 6.26 -13.45 4.71
N GLY A 159 6.70 -13.82 3.50
CA GLY A 159 5.87 -13.86 2.31
C GLY A 159 4.68 -14.82 2.43
N VAL A 160 4.88 -16.00 3.06
CA VAL A 160 3.80 -16.97 3.31
C VAL A 160 2.79 -16.43 4.30
N ILE A 161 3.25 -15.85 5.41
CA ILE A 161 2.36 -15.27 6.44
C ILE A 161 1.60 -14.08 5.84
N GLY A 162 2.30 -13.17 5.17
CA GLY A 162 1.70 -12.01 4.50
C GLY A 162 0.69 -12.43 3.44
N ALA A 163 1.00 -13.45 2.63
CA ALA A 163 0.08 -13.99 1.63
C ALA A 163 -1.20 -14.55 2.25
N ALA A 164 -1.08 -15.31 3.34
CA ALA A 164 -2.24 -15.86 4.04
C ALA A 164 -3.09 -14.74 4.67
N ILE A 165 -2.47 -13.77 5.34
CA ILE A 165 -3.18 -12.65 5.96
C ILE A 165 -3.90 -11.83 4.90
N THR A 166 -3.20 -11.41 3.84
CA THR A 166 -3.79 -10.61 2.74
C THR A 166 -4.91 -11.38 2.04
N ALA A 167 -4.72 -12.66 1.71
CA ALA A 167 -5.74 -13.48 1.07
C ALA A 167 -7.01 -13.63 1.93
N GLY A 168 -6.84 -13.91 3.23
CA GLY A 168 -7.96 -14.07 4.16
C GLY A 168 -8.70 -12.76 4.44
N TYR A 169 -7.95 -11.66 4.61
CA TYR A 169 -8.49 -10.33 4.86
C TYR A 169 -9.23 -9.80 3.64
N LEU A 170 -8.55 -9.72 2.50
CA LEU A 170 -9.07 -9.07 1.31
C LEU A 170 -10.14 -9.93 0.61
N GLY A 171 -9.97 -11.25 0.56
CA GLY A 171 -11.00 -12.18 0.10
C GLY A 171 -12.23 -12.23 1.01
N GLY A 172 -12.03 -12.03 2.31
CA GLY A 172 -13.13 -11.90 3.26
C GLY A 172 -13.97 -10.63 3.05
N ILE A 173 -13.30 -9.50 2.79
CA ILE A 173 -13.93 -8.21 2.47
C ILE A 173 -14.71 -8.30 1.15
N ASP A 174 -14.09 -8.81 0.07
CA ASP A 174 -14.75 -8.98 -1.24
C ASP A 174 -16.08 -9.75 -1.12
N ARG A 175 -16.04 -10.91 -0.46
CA ARG A 175 -17.23 -11.75 -0.27
C ARG A 175 -18.32 -11.06 0.53
N ARG A 176 -17.98 -10.31 1.59
CA ARG A 176 -18.96 -9.54 2.37
C ARG A 176 -19.56 -8.38 1.57
N LEU A 177 -18.76 -7.71 0.76
CA LEU A 177 -19.25 -6.66 -0.14
C LEU A 177 -20.21 -7.23 -1.21
N ARG A 178 -20.02 -8.48 -1.64
CA ARG A 178 -20.94 -9.23 -2.50
C ARG A 178 -22.17 -9.80 -1.76
N GLY A 179 -22.23 -9.70 -0.43
CA GLY A 179 -23.33 -10.23 0.39
C GLY A 179 -23.20 -11.72 0.76
N GLU A 180 -22.05 -12.34 0.51
CA GLU A 180 -21.79 -13.72 0.84
C GLU A 180 -21.32 -13.90 2.31
N ARG A 181 -21.16 -15.16 2.74
CA ARG A 181 -20.56 -15.49 4.04
C ARG A 181 -19.04 -15.35 3.97
N ALA A 182 -18.47 -14.68 4.96
CA ALA A 182 -17.02 -14.66 5.16
C ALA A 182 -16.53 -16.08 5.51
N ALA A 183 -15.78 -16.70 4.60
CA ALA A 183 -15.09 -17.97 4.84
C ALA A 183 -13.58 -17.75 4.68
N PRO A 184 -12.91 -17.12 5.66
CA PRO A 184 -11.53 -16.65 5.52
C PRO A 184 -10.56 -17.79 5.22
N LEU A 185 -10.77 -18.97 5.83
CA LEU A 185 -9.93 -20.15 5.55
C LEU A 185 -10.05 -20.63 4.10
N THR A 186 -11.24 -20.56 3.51
CA THR A 186 -11.45 -20.88 2.10
C THR A 186 -10.77 -19.84 1.21
N CYS A 187 -10.87 -18.55 1.56
CA CYS A 187 -10.17 -17.47 0.86
C CYS A 187 -8.65 -17.64 0.93
N ILE A 188 -8.11 -18.03 2.09
CA ILE A 188 -6.67 -18.32 2.24
C ILE A 188 -6.26 -19.47 1.32
N ALA A 189 -6.97 -20.60 1.37
CA ALA A 189 -6.64 -21.76 0.54
C ALA A 189 -6.70 -21.45 -0.96
N GLN A 190 -7.65 -20.61 -1.39
CA GLN A 190 -7.85 -20.23 -2.79
C GLN A 190 -6.82 -19.18 -3.26
N PHE A 191 -6.62 -18.10 -2.49
CA PHE A 191 -5.88 -16.93 -2.96
C PHE A 191 -4.43 -16.83 -2.44
N ALA A 192 -4.08 -17.50 -1.32
CA ALA A 192 -2.73 -17.40 -0.75
C ALA A 192 -1.61 -17.85 -1.70
N PRO A 193 -1.74 -18.93 -2.51
CA PRO A 193 -0.69 -19.31 -3.45
C PRO A 193 -0.38 -18.21 -4.49
N ARG A 194 -1.42 -17.51 -4.96
CA ARG A 194 -1.27 -16.42 -5.93
C ARG A 194 -0.70 -15.16 -5.27
N MET A 195 -1.12 -14.85 -4.04
CA MET A 195 -0.51 -13.79 -3.25
C MET A 195 0.96 -14.06 -2.93
N LEU A 196 1.31 -15.31 -2.64
CA LEU A 196 2.70 -15.69 -2.42
C LEU A 196 3.54 -15.46 -3.67
N LEU A 197 3.01 -15.80 -4.85
CA LEU A 197 3.69 -15.54 -6.11
C LEU A 197 3.83 -14.03 -6.38
N TYR A 198 2.81 -13.23 -6.09
CA TYR A 198 2.90 -11.76 -6.13
C TYR A 198 4.00 -11.23 -5.20
N TYR A 199 4.05 -11.66 -3.95
CA TYR A 199 5.11 -11.25 -3.01
C TYR A 199 6.50 -11.74 -3.46
N ALA A 200 6.60 -12.94 -4.01
CA ALA A 200 7.85 -13.46 -4.56
C ALA A 200 8.37 -12.60 -5.73
N VAL A 201 7.48 -12.13 -6.62
CA VAL A 201 7.84 -11.19 -7.68
C VAL A 201 8.32 -9.86 -7.09
N PHE A 202 7.59 -9.31 -6.13
CA PHE A 202 7.95 -8.04 -5.49
C PHE A 202 9.30 -8.11 -4.76
N PHE A 203 9.49 -9.10 -3.88
CA PHE A 203 10.74 -9.30 -3.16
C PHE A 203 11.89 -9.66 -4.09
N GLY A 204 11.64 -10.47 -5.13
CA GLY A 204 12.63 -10.79 -6.16
C GLY A 204 13.10 -9.55 -6.91
N ALA A 205 12.17 -8.67 -7.30
CA ALA A 205 12.50 -7.40 -7.95
C ALA A 205 13.32 -6.48 -7.03
N MET A 206 12.95 -6.38 -5.75
CA MET A 206 13.69 -5.58 -4.77
C MET A 206 15.10 -6.14 -4.54
N LEU A 207 15.24 -7.46 -4.44
CA LEU A 207 16.53 -8.15 -4.27
C LEU A 207 17.43 -7.94 -5.49
N LEU A 208 16.85 -7.92 -6.70
CA LEU A 208 17.57 -7.63 -7.94
C LEU A 208 17.98 -6.15 -8.04
N ALA A 209 17.16 -5.23 -7.55
CA ALA A 209 17.42 -3.79 -7.57
C ALA A 209 18.51 -3.36 -6.57
N LEU A 210 18.59 -4.02 -5.42
CA LEU A 210 19.53 -3.69 -4.34
C LEU A 210 21.02 -3.60 -4.78
N PRO A 211 21.62 -4.60 -5.47
CA PRO A 211 23.02 -4.50 -5.89
C PRO A 211 23.25 -3.37 -6.89
N ILE A 212 22.27 -3.08 -7.75
CA ILE A 212 22.36 -1.99 -8.73
C ILE A 212 22.40 -0.64 -7.99
N LEU A 213 21.55 -0.48 -6.98
CA LEU A 213 21.48 0.75 -6.18
C LEU A 213 22.73 0.97 -5.33
N LEU A 214 23.34 -0.09 -4.82
CA LEU A 214 24.60 -0.05 -4.07
C LEU A 214 25.79 0.40 -4.93
N ILE A 215 25.83 -0.02 -6.20
CA ILE A 215 26.91 0.34 -7.13
C ILE A 215 26.72 1.78 -7.64
N ALA A 216 25.48 2.22 -7.85
CA ALA A 216 25.15 3.51 -8.42
C ALA A 216 24.13 4.27 -7.54
N PRO A 217 24.56 4.91 -6.45
CA PRO A 217 23.65 5.59 -5.53
C PRO A 217 22.91 6.78 -6.17
N SER A 218 23.44 7.35 -7.26
CA SER A 218 22.73 8.37 -8.05
C SER A 218 21.44 7.85 -8.70
N LEU A 219 21.33 6.53 -8.94
CA LEU A 219 20.06 5.94 -9.38
C LEU A 219 18.96 6.08 -8.32
N LEU A 220 19.29 6.35 -7.04
CA LEU A 220 18.28 6.53 -5.99
C LEU A 220 17.35 7.71 -6.28
N LEU A 221 17.88 8.81 -6.83
CA LEU A 221 17.05 9.94 -7.25
C LEU A 221 16.08 9.56 -8.38
N LEU A 222 16.48 8.65 -9.27
CA LEU A 222 15.62 8.13 -10.35
C LEU A 222 14.68 7.03 -9.86
N ALA A 223 15.07 6.26 -8.83
CA ALA A 223 14.27 5.19 -8.25
C ALA A 223 13.01 5.74 -7.59
N ILE A 224 13.07 6.93 -6.96
CA ILE A 224 11.90 7.55 -6.33
C ILE A 224 10.74 7.77 -7.32
N PRO A 225 10.89 8.54 -8.41
CA PRO A 225 9.79 8.73 -9.37
C PRO A 225 9.40 7.43 -10.08
N LEU A 226 10.36 6.51 -10.30
CA LEU A 226 10.07 5.20 -10.87
C LEU A 226 9.20 4.35 -9.94
N LEU A 227 9.46 4.35 -8.62
CA LEU A 227 8.67 3.64 -7.63
C LEU A 227 7.26 4.22 -7.51
N ILE A 228 7.12 5.56 -7.58
CA ILE A 228 5.80 6.21 -7.63
C ILE A 228 5.03 5.76 -8.87
N LEU A 229 5.68 5.73 -10.04
CA LEU A 229 5.07 5.27 -11.28
C LEU A 229 4.66 3.79 -11.20
N ILE A 230 5.55 2.91 -10.73
CA ILE A 230 5.28 1.48 -10.55
C ILE A 230 4.13 1.27 -9.55
N GLY A 231 4.13 2.02 -8.44
CA GLY A 231 3.08 2.00 -7.44
C GLY A 231 1.72 2.36 -8.04
N TYR A 232 1.65 3.45 -8.82
CA TYR A 232 0.44 3.82 -9.55
C TYR A 232 -0.01 2.74 -10.56
N LEU A 233 0.91 2.20 -11.36
CA LEU A 233 0.61 1.18 -12.37
C LEU A 233 0.05 -0.12 -11.76
N PHE A 234 0.55 -0.51 -10.58
CA PHE A 234 0.31 -1.85 -10.04
C PHE A 234 -0.38 -1.88 -8.68
N TYR A 235 -0.91 -0.76 -8.16
CA TYR A 235 -1.62 -0.77 -6.87
C TYR A 235 -2.82 -1.71 -6.88
N ALA A 236 -3.51 -1.87 -8.02
CA ALA A 236 -4.71 -2.69 -8.11
C ALA A 236 -4.44 -4.20 -8.20
N VAL A 237 -3.20 -4.61 -8.55
CA VAL A 237 -2.83 -6.03 -8.74
C VAL A 237 -3.25 -6.93 -7.57
N PRO A 238 -2.90 -6.64 -6.30
CA PRO A 238 -3.31 -7.50 -5.19
C PRO A 238 -4.83 -7.58 -5.00
N PHE A 239 -5.57 -6.56 -5.41
CA PHE A 239 -7.04 -6.56 -5.33
C PHE A 239 -7.65 -7.38 -6.47
N LEU A 240 -7.16 -7.20 -7.70
CA LEU A 240 -7.64 -7.93 -8.89
C LEU A 240 -7.42 -9.44 -8.79
N LEU A 241 -6.31 -9.86 -8.18
CA LEU A 241 -6.03 -11.27 -7.90
C LEU A 241 -7.13 -11.98 -7.11
N ILE A 242 -7.88 -11.23 -6.30
CA ILE A 242 -8.93 -11.75 -5.43
C ILE A 242 -10.31 -11.50 -6.04
N VAL A 243 -10.55 -10.26 -6.50
CA VAL A 243 -11.86 -9.82 -7.01
C VAL A 243 -12.24 -10.56 -8.30
N ASP A 244 -11.28 -10.78 -9.19
CA ASP A 244 -11.48 -11.37 -10.52
C ASP A 244 -11.12 -12.86 -10.57
N ASP A 245 -10.58 -13.41 -9.46
CA ASP A 245 -10.00 -14.76 -9.42
C ASP A 245 -9.03 -15.03 -10.59
N ALA A 246 -8.35 -13.98 -11.06
CA ALA A 246 -7.44 -14.05 -12.20
C ALA A 246 -6.07 -14.62 -11.83
N GLY A 247 -5.34 -15.03 -12.87
CA GLY A 247 -3.92 -15.36 -12.75
C GLY A 247 -3.07 -14.12 -12.44
N VAL A 248 -1.87 -14.34 -11.90
CA VAL A 248 -0.96 -13.23 -11.53
C VAL A 248 -0.62 -12.37 -12.74
N LEU A 249 -0.19 -12.96 -13.84
CA LEU A 249 0.18 -12.22 -15.05
C LEU A 249 -1.00 -11.42 -15.63
N GLU A 250 -2.20 -12.01 -15.62
CA GLU A 250 -3.39 -11.34 -16.13
C GLU A 250 -3.76 -10.15 -15.24
N SER A 251 -3.66 -10.28 -13.92
CA SER A 251 -3.89 -9.19 -12.98
C SER A 251 -2.92 -8.02 -13.20
N PHE A 252 -1.64 -8.31 -13.48
CA PHE A 252 -0.65 -7.28 -13.85
C PHE A 252 -1.02 -6.59 -15.17
N ARG A 253 -1.41 -7.36 -16.20
CA ARG A 253 -1.82 -6.83 -17.50
C ARG A 253 -3.05 -5.93 -17.38
N ARG A 254 -4.06 -6.37 -16.64
CA ARG A 254 -5.32 -5.64 -16.44
C ARG A 254 -5.10 -4.36 -15.63
N SER A 255 -4.31 -4.42 -14.54
CA SER A 255 -3.90 -3.23 -13.77
C SER A 255 -3.17 -2.20 -14.64
N TYR A 256 -2.25 -2.66 -15.49
CA TYR A 256 -1.55 -1.79 -16.43
C TYR A 256 -2.49 -1.15 -17.46
N SER A 257 -3.44 -1.94 -18.01
CA SER A 257 -4.48 -1.44 -18.92
C SER A 257 -5.31 -0.34 -18.27
N PHE A 258 -5.83 -0.57 -17.05
CA PHE A 258 -6.59 0.43 -16.30
C PHE A 258 -5.77 1.69 -16.01
N ALA A 259 -4.49 1.54 -15.65
CA ALA A 259 -3.61 2.66 -15.38
C ALA A 259 -3.35 3.54 -16.62
N LEU A 260 -3.27 2.94 -17.82
CA LEU A 260 -3.11 3.65 -19.10
C LEU A 260 -4.41 4.32 -19.56
N SER A 261 -5.56 3.67 -19.35
CA SER A 261 -6.87 4.26 -19.61
C SER A 261 -7.14 5.48 -18.72
N GLY A 262 -6.53 5.52 -17.52
CA GLY A 262 -6.57 6.66 -16.62
C GLY A 262 -7.96 6.90 -16.04
N GLY A 263 -8.47 8.14 -16.16
CA GLY A 263 -9.84 8.50 -15.82
C GLY A 263 -10.24 8.12 -14.38
N PRO A 264 -11.24 7.23 -14.19
CA PRO A 264 -11.66 6.77 -12.85
C PRO A 264 -10.54 6.15 -12.03
N TYR A 265 -9.60 5.42 -12.65
CA TYR A 265 -8.47 4.79 -11.97
C TYR A 265 -7.53 5.84 -11.35
N LEU A 266 -7.14 6.84 -12.14
CA LEU A 266 -6.32 7.96 -11.65
C LEU A 266 -7.07 8.79 -10.61
N SER A 267 -8.34 9.10 -10.86
CA SER A 267 -9.15 9.90 -9.93
C SER A 267 -9.32 9.20 -8.58
N PHE A 268 -9.54 7.89 -8.57
CA PHE A 268 -9.65 7.10 -7.35
C PHE A 268 -8.34 7.11 -6.58
N ALA A 269 -7.21 6.84 -7.25
CA ALA A 269 -5.89 6.84 -6.63
C ALA A 269 -5.54 8.21 -6.02
N LEU A 270 -5.82 9.31 -6.72
CA LEU A 270 -5.53 10.66 -6.24
C LEU A 270 -6.38 11.00 -5.00
N TRP A 271 -7.68 10.71 -5.02
CA TRP A 271 -8.54 10.92 -3.85
C TRP A 271 -8.11 10.06 -2.66
N HIS A 272 -7.72 8.81 -2.91
CA HIS A 272 -7.19 7.93 -1.88
C HIS A 272 -5.94 8.55 -1.24
N VAL A 273 -4.96 8.99 -2.04
CA VAL A 273 -3.73 9.63 -1.57
C VAL A 273 -4.01 10.92 -0.77
N VAL A 274 -4.98 11.73 -1.21
CA VAL A 274 -5.38 12.95 -0.48
C VAL A 274 -5.98 12.59 0.88
N VAL A 275 -6.87 11.60 0.93
CA VAL A 275 -7.50 11.16 2.18
C VAL A 275 -6.48 10.53 3.12
N THR A 276 -5.60 9.66 2.64
CA THR A 276 -4.53 9.09 3.47
C THR A 276 -3.59 10.16 3.99
N GLY A 277 -3.20 11.14 3.16
CA GLY A 277 -2.39 12.27 3.60
C GLY A 277 -3.06 13.14 4.68
N ILE A 278 -4.34 13.46 4.53
CA ILE A 278 -5.10 14.20 5.56
C ILE A 278 -5.18 13.39 6.86
N CYS A 279 -5.50 12.09 6.77
CA CYS A 279 -5.57 11.20 7.93
C CYS A 279 -4.22 11.04 8.60
N SER A 280 -3.13 10.93 7.84
CA SER A 280 -1.75 10.86 8.34
C SER A 280 -1.39 12.08 9.19
N LEU A 281 -1.76 13.29 8.74
CA LEU A 281 -1.54 14.52 9.50
C LEU A 281 -2.30 14.50 10.83
N VAL A 282 -3.59 14.13 10.80
CA VAL A 282 -4.43 14.04 12.00
C VAL A 282 -3.88 12.99 12.97
N LEU A 283 -3.58 11.79 12.47
CA LEU A 283 -3.08 10.68 13.28
C LEU A 283 -1.70 11.00 13.87
N SER A 284 -0.83 11.70 13.14
CA SER A 284 0.47 12.17 13.63
C SER A 284 0.31 13.13 14.83
N VAL A 285 -0.63 14.08 14.74
CA VAL A 285 -0.93 15.00 15.84
C VAL A 285 -1.50 14.24 17.04
N LEU A 286 -2.42 13.29 16.82
CA LEU A 286 -2.96 12.45 17.87
C LEU A 286 -1.85 11.63 18.56
N ALA A 287 -1.01 10.95 17.79
CA ALA A 287 0.09 10.13 18.31
C ALA A 287 1.13 10.95 19.07
N SER A 288 1.29 12.24 18.76
CA SER A 288 2.18 13.15 19.51
C SER A 288 1.74 13.40 20.96
N GLY A 289 0.48 13.08 21.30
CA GLY A 289 -0.07 13.17 22.67
C GLY A 289 0.41 12.08 23.64
N GLY A 290 1.43 11.29 23.27
CA GLY A 290 1.92 10.16 24.06
C GLY A 290 0.94 8.98 24.05
N GLY A 291 1.02 8.12 25.08
CA GLY A 291 0.29 6.85 25.05
C GLY A 291 -1.23 6.95 24.89
N VAL A 292 -1.88 7.96 25.48
CA VAL A 292 -3.32 8.19 25.28
C VAL A 292 -3.62 8.59 23.83
N GLY A 293 -2.76 9.43 23.25
CA GLY A 293 -2.85 9.86 21.86
C GLY A 293 -2.76 8.69 20.87
N VAL A 294 -1.83 7.76 21.12
CA VAL A 294 -1.66 6.53 20.33
C VAL A 294 -2.89 5.62 20.44
N LEU A 295 -3.47 5.48 21.63
CA LEU A 295 -4.70 4.68 21.80
C LEU A 295 -5.87 5.28 21.01
N ILE A 296 -6.04 6.61 21.02
CA ILE A 296 -7.06 7.29 20.23
C ILE A 296 -6.77 7.12 18.74
N ALA A 297 -5.52 7.30 18.32
CA ALA A 297 -5.10 7.08 16.93
C ALA A 297 -5.42 5.65 16.46
N LEU A 298 -5.16 4.64 17.31
CA LEU A 298 -5.48 3.25 17.02
C LEU A 298 -6.99 3.01 16.87
N ILE A 299 -7.80 3.59 17.76
CA ILE A 299 -9.27 3.48 17.68
C ILE A 299 -9.82 4.09 16.39
N VAL A 300 -9.20 5.16 15.88
CA VAL A 300 -9.61 5.84 14.65
C VAL A 300 -9.08 5.15 13.40
N VAL A 301 -7.82 4.71 13.40
CA VAL A 301 -7.16 4.18 12.20
C VAL A 301 -7.71 2.82 11.79
N VAL A 302 -8.10 1.99 12.75
CA VAL A 302 -8.60 0.63 12.48
C VAL A 302 -9.91 0.60 11.68
N PRO A 303 -10.97 1.36 12.04
CA PRO A 303 -12.16 1.43 11.20
C PRO A 303 -11.89 2.17 9.89
N LEU A 304 -11.05 3.21 9.92
CA LEU A 304 -10.67 3.97 8.73
C LEU A 304 -9.97 3.07 7.69
N SER A 305 -9.00 2.26 8.11
CA SER A 305 -8.27 1.35 7.24
C SER A 305 -9.20 0.33 6.60
N LEU A 306 -10.12 -0.23 7.38
CA LEU A 306 -11.11 -1.18 6.88
C LEU A 306 -12.05 -0.55 5.83
N ILE A 307 -12.52 0.68 6.07
CA ILE A 307 -13.36 1.41 5.12
C ILE A 307 -12.59 1.68 3.82
N LEU A 308 -11.33 2.10 3.94
CA LEU A 308 -10.50 2.46 2.79
C LEU A 308 -10.10 1.25 1.95
N THR A 309 -9.74 0.13 2.60
CA THR A 309 -9.54 -1.16 1.91
C THR A 309 -10.84 -1.62 1.25
N GLY A 310 -11.97 -1.57 1.96
CA GLY A 310 -13.29 -1.95 1.43
C GLY A 310 -13.70 -1.11 0.22
N ALA A 311 -13.43 0.20 0.24
CA ALA A 311 -13.66 1.10 -0.89
C ALA A 311 -12.80 0.69 -2.09
N THR A 312 -11.53 0.35 -1.87
CA THR A 312 -10.62 -0.09 -2.94
C THR A 312 -11.06 -1.42 -3.55
N VAL A 313 -11.50 -2.38 -2.73
CA VAL A 313 -12.08 -3.65 -3.22
C VAL A 313 -13.33 -3.38 -4.03
N SER A 314 -14.25 -2.55 -3.53
CA SER A 314 -15.48 -2.20 -4.26
C SER A 314 -15.19 -1.49 -5.58
N PHE A 315 -14.14 -0.66 -5.64
CA PHE A 315 -13.73 -0.01 -6.87
C PHE A 315 -13.16 -1.02 -7.87
N CYS A 316 -12.32 -1.95 -7.41
CA CYS A 316 -11.78 -3.01 -8.27
C CYS A 316 -12.89 -3.94 -8.80
N GLN A 317 -13.94 -4.20 -8.01
CA GLN A 317 -15.13 -4.94 -8.47
C GLN A 317 -15.79 -4.22 -9.66
N GLU A 318 -16.01 -2.91 -9.54
CA GLU A 318 -16.60 -2.12 -10.63
C GLU A 318 -15.72 -2.11 -11.88
N LEU A 319 -14.39 -1.95 -11.74
CA LEU A 319 -13.47 -2.03 -12.89
C LEU A 319 -13.55 -3.37 -13.64
N VAL A 320 -13.70 -4.47 -12.91
CA VAL A 320 -13.81 -5.81 -13.48
C VAL A 320 -15.16 -6.00 -14.17
N ASP A 321 -16.24 -5.51 -13.55
CA ASP A 321 -17.60 -5.59 -14.08
C ASP A 321 -17.74 -4.76 -15.37
N ASP A 322 -17.18 -3.55 -15.40
CA ASP A 322 -17.21 -2.64 -16.56
C ASP A 322 -16.45 -3.23 -17.76
N ASP A 323 -15.23 -3.73 -17.54
CA ASP A 323 -14.39 -4.35 -18.59
C ASP A 323 -15.00 -5.66 -19.11
N SER A 324 -15.79 -6.37 -18.31
CA SER A 324 -16.56 -7.54 -18.77
C SER A 324 -17.82 -7.18 -19.57
N SER A 325 -18.30 -5.94 -19.42
CA SER A 325 -19.54 -5.45 -20.04
C SER A 325 -19.31 -4.83 -21.42
N GLU A 326 -18.06 -4.58 -21.80
CA GLU A 326 -17.70 -4.08 -23.14
C GLU A 326 -18.02 -5.18 -24.19
N PRO A 327 -19.12 -5.05 -24.96
CA PRO A 327 -19.52 -6.08 -25.89
C PRO A 327 -18.56 -6.09 -27.06
N ASP A 328 -18.20 -7.29 -27.52
CA ASP A 328 -17.48 -7.51 -28.77
C ASP A 328 -18.28 -6.94 -29.96
N THR A 329 -18.14 -5.64 -30.22
CA THR A 329 -18.74 -4.94 -31.37
C THR A 329 -17.99 -5.23 -32.67
N GLY A 330 -17.25 -6.35 -32.73
CA GLY A 330 -16.25 -6.60 -33.75
C GLY A 330 -16.36 -7.91 -34.51
N THR A 331 -17.49 -8.63 -34.56
CA THR A 331 -17.57 -9.80 -35.48
C THR A 331 -18.97 -10.32 -35.90
N ARG A 332 -20.04 -9.51 -35.88
CA ARG A 332 -21.38 -9.98 -36.32
C ARG A 332 -21.89 -9.50 -37.68
N ASP A 333 -21.13 -8.70 -38.42
CA ASP A 333 -21.59 -8.16 -39.72
C ASP A 333 -21.00 -8.87 -40.96
N ALA A 334 -20.31 -10.00 -40.81
CA ALA A 334 -19.68 -10.71 -41.94
C ALA A 334 -20.41 -11.98 -42.42
N GLN A 335 -21.59 -12.32 -41.88
CA GLN A 335 -22.36 -13.50 -42.31
C GLN A 335 -23.83 -13.18 -42.56
N SER A 336 -24.14 -12.55 -43.70
CA SER A 336 -25.46 -12.67 -44.34
C SER A 336 -25.51 -12.19 -45.80
N TRP A 337 -24.45 -12.39 -46.59
CA TRP A 337 -24.53 -12.26 -48.05
C TRP A 337 -23.58 -13.22 -48.74
N GLN A 338 -23.97 -14.50 -48.83
CA GLN A 338 -23.63 -15.41 -49.93
C GLN A 338 -24.48 -16.68 -49.86
#